data_AF-W9YMY3-F1
#
_entry.id   AF-W9YMY3-F1
#
_cell.length_a   1.000
_cell.length_b   1.000
_cell.length_c   1.000
_cell.angle_alpha   90.00
_cell.angle_beta   90.00
_cell.angle_gamma   90.00
#
_symmetry.space_group_name_H-M   'P 1'
#
loop_
_entity.id
_entity.type
_entity.pdbx_description
1 polymer ?
#
loop_
_entity_poly.entity_id
_entity_poly.type
_entity_poly.pdbx_seq_one_letter_code
_entity_poly.pdbx_strand_id
1 'polypeptide(L)'
;MGVSSTFNTAILFGRGPGESYKDKKLSQLYGNYTVNIEELWVDYEITQESSNRTDTRWVRLSSTSDPDISLRAHFGEQEGFGFCATHHQVNDVDKARHPFELKKSKKDWVILRLDTNHHGLGTAS
;
A
#
# COMPACT_ATOMS: atom_id res chain seq x y z
N MET A 1 2.74 -6.60 8.77
CA MET A 1 3.77 -6.34 9.82
C MET A 1 3.85 -4.84 10.08
N GLY A 2 4.12 -4.41 11.32
CA GLY A 2 4.39 -3.00 11.62
C GLY A 2 5.86 -2.66 11.45
N VAL A 3 6.17 -1.51 10.84
CA VAL A 3 7.52 -0.96 10.67
C VAL A 3 7.54 0.50 11.13
N SER A 4 8.71 1.02 11.48
CA SER A 4 8.86 2.40 11.98
C SER A 4 8.20 3.44 11.06
N SER A 5 7.58 4.47 11.64
CA SER A 5 7.05 5.63 10.90
C SER A 5 8.10 6.46 10.19
N THR A 6 9.38 6.28 10.54
CA THR A 6 10.48 6.89 9.80
C THR A 6 10.51 6.45 8.34
N PHE A 7 9.98 5.25 8.01
CA PHE A 7 9.82 4.74 6.66
C PHE A 7 8.59 5.33 5.96
N ASN A 8 8.65 6.61 5.63
CA ASN A 8 7.52 7.39 5.10
C ASN A 8 7.48 7.51 3.56
N THR A 9 8.45 6.93 2.84
CA THR A 9 8.50 6.96 1.38
C THR A 9 8.57 5.54 0.81
N ALA A 10 7.69 5.20 -0.13
CA ALA A 10 7.76 3.97 -0.91
C ALA A 10 8.35 4.23 -2.28
N ILE A 11 9.38 3.46 -2.62
CA ILE A 11 10.03 3.44 -3.94
C ILE A 11 9.82 2.03 -4.50
N LEU A 12 9.22 1.90 -5.67
CA LEU A 12 8.82 0.61 -6.21
C LEU A 12 9.10 0.51 -7.71
N PHE A 13 9.25 -0.74 -8.17
CA PHE A 13 9.12 -1.09 -9.58
C PHE A 13 7.97 -2.09 -9.74
N GLY A 14 6.95 -1.70 -10.51
CA GLY A 14 5.70 -2.45 -10.63
C GLY A 14 4.63 -1.61 -11.29
N ARG A 15 3.36 -1.97 -11.07
CA ARG A 15 2.22 -1.17 -11.54
C ARG A 15 1.97 0.06 -10.68
N GLY A 16 1.71 1.19 -11.33
CA GLY A 16 1.33 2.45 -10.69
C GLY A 16 0.92 3.53 -11.70
N PRO A 17 0.76 4.79 -11.25
CA PRO A 17 1.01 5.30 -9.90
C PRO A 17 -0.16 5.13 -8.92
N GLY A 18 -1.33 4.65 -9.36
CA GLY A 18 -2.51 4.42 -8.52
C GLY A 18 -2.58 3.02 -7.92
N GLU A 19 -3.64 2.78 -7.15
CA GLU A 19 -3.98 1.45 -6.63
C GLU A 19 -4.38 0.47 -7.75
N SER A 20 -4.21 -0.82 -7.48
CA SER A 20 -4.62 -1.90 -8.38
C SER A 20 -5.00 -3.17 -7.64
N TYR A 21 -5.86 -3.97 -8.29
CA TYR A 21 -6.34 -5.27 -7.84
C TYR A 21 -6.28 -6.27 -8.99
N LYS A 22 -6.41 -7.57 -8.67
CA LYS A 22 -6.27 -8.66 -9.64
C LYS A 22 -7.13 -8.46 -10.90
N ASP A 23 -8.33 -7.90 -10.74
CA ASP A 23 -9.33 -7.59 -11.76
C ASP A 23 -9.43 -6.09 -12.12
N LYS A 24 -8.71 -5.19 -11.42
CA LYS A 24 -8.62 -3.74 -11.67
C LYS A 24 -7.17 -3.29 -11.68
N LYS A 25 -6.44 -3.55 -12.78
CA LYS A 25 -5.00 -3.18 -12.88
C LYS A 25 -4.51 -2.64 -14.22
N LEU A 26 -5.31 -2.75 -15.28
CA LEU A 26 -4.85 -2.44 -16.65
C LEU A 26 -4.56 -0.95 -16.88
N SER A 27 -5.17 -0.06 -16.09
CA SER A 27 -4.86 1.37 -16.11
C SER A 27 -3.53 1.74 -15.43
N GLN A 28 -2.93 0.80 -14.70
CA GLN A 28 -1.66 1.03 -14.01
C GLN A 28 -0.51 0.50 -14.86
N LEU A 29 0.39 1.40 -15.26
CA LEU A 29 1.54 1.09 -16.11
C LEU A 29 2.70 0.53 -15.28
N TYR A 30 3.52 -0.31 -15.91
CA TYR A 30 4.80 -0.71 -15.31
C TYR A 30 5.77 0.46 -15.34
N GLY A 31 6.41 0.73 -14.21
CA GLY A 31 7.37 1.81 -14.09
C GLY A 31 8.04 1.84 -12.73
N ASN A 32 8.98 2.79 -12.58
CA ASN A 32 9.53 3.15 -11.28
C ASN A 32 8.69 4.29 -10.71
N TYR A 33 8.22 4.11 -9.48
CA TYR A 33 7.42 5.12 -8.78
C TYR A 33 8.03 5.39 -7.42
N THR A 34 7.96 6.66 -7.00
CA THR A 34 8.31 7.12 -5.67
C THR A 34 7.08 7.87 -5.14
N VAL A 35 6.61 7.50 -3.97
CA VAL A 35 5.35 8.01 -3.41
C VAL A 35 5.43 8.04 -1.88
N ASN A 36 4.83 9.06 -1.26
CA ASN A 36 4.72 9.11 0.19
C ASN A 36 3.72 8.05 0.67
N ILE A 37 3.96 7.40 1.82
CA ILE A 37 3.02 6.41 2.38
C ILE A 37 1.63 7.01 2.62
N GLU A 38 1.54 8.29 2.97
CA GLU A 38 0.26 8.95 3.16
C GLU A 38 -0.54 9.13 1.86
N GLU A 39 0.15 9.32 0.73
CA GLU A 39 -0.45 9.47 -0.60
C GLU A 39 -0.91 8.14 -1.21
N LEU A 40 -0.47 7.01 -0.65
CA LEU A 40 -0.95 5.69 -1.07
C LEU A 40 -2.41 5.46 -0.68
N TRP A 41 -2.87 6.12 0.39
CA TRP A 41 -4.22 5.96 0.93
C TRP A 41 -5.26 6.67 0.06
N VAL A 42 -6.32 5.93 -0.30
CA VAL A 42 -7.47 6.49 -1.01
C VAL A 42 -8.60 6.75 -0.01
N ASP A 43 -9.01 8.01 0.11
CA ASP A 43 -10.03 8.45 1.06
C ASP A 43 -11.44 8.25 0.49
N TYR A 44 -11.91 7.00 0.44
CA TYR A 44 -13.26 6.64 0.02
C TYR A 44 -14.32 7.16 1.01
N GLU A 45 -15.51 7.49 0.51
CA GLU A 45 -16.62 8.04 1.32
C GLU A 45 -17.08 7.09 2.43
N ILE A 46 -17.19 5.80 2.09
CA ILE A 46 -17.28 4.70 3.05
C ILE A 46 -15.89 4.09 3.14
N THR A 47 -15.35 4.02 4.36
CA THR A 47 -14.02 3.48 4.59
C THR A 47 -13.98 2.00 4.23
N GLN A 48 -13.02 1.64 3.39
CA GLN A 48 -12.88 0.31 2.83
C GLN A 48 -11.41 0.02 2.52
N GLU A 49 -11.13 -1.22 2.12
CA GLU A 49 -9.79 -1.63 1.71
C GLU A 49 -9.31 -0.77 0.51
N SER A 50 -8.04 -0.33 0.56
CA SER A 50 -7.44 0.53 -0.45
C SER A 50 -5.92 0.35 -0.50
N SER A 51 -5.26 1.11 -1.38
CA SER A 51 -3.79 1.28 -1.41
C SER A 51 -3.01 0.05 -1.91
N ASN A 52 -3.69 -0.99 -2.39
CA ASN A 52 -3.03 -2.18 -2.91
C ASN A 52 -2.30 -1.90 -4.23
N ARG A 53 -1.14 -2.55 -4.43
CA ARG A 53 -0.31 -2.45 -5.63
C ARG A 53 0.03 -3.85 -6.14
N THR A 54 -0.45 -4.18 -7.33
CA THR A 54 -0.23 -5.49 -7.96
C THR A 54 1.01 -5.53 -8.85
N ASP A 55 1.47 -6.75 -9.15
CA ASP A 55 2.58 -7.03 -10.06
C ASP A 55 3.86 -6.24 -9.70
N THR A 56 4.07 -6.00 -8.41
CA THR A 56 5.26 -5.31 -7.88
C THR A 56 6.43 -6.28 -7.89
N ARG A 57 7.55 -5.90 -8.51
CA ARG A 57 8.75 -6.74 -8.56
C ARG A 57 9.63 -6.52 -7.33
N TRP A 58 9.72 -5.27 -6.89
CA TRP A 58 10.35 -4.91 -5.62
C TRP A 58 9.75 -3.61 -5.11
N VAL A 59 9.75 -3.48 -3.78
CA VAL A 59 9.43 -2.23 -3.08
C VAL A 59 10.51 -1.96 -2.04
N ARG A 60 10.86 -0.69 -1.88
CA ARG A 60 11.79 -0.19 -0.87
C ARG A 60 11.07 0.91 -0.09
N LEU A 61 10.92 0.72 1.21
CA LEU A 61 10.52 1.78 2.11
C LEU A 61 11.77 2.49 2.59
N SER A 62 11.86 3.80 2.41
CA SER A 62 13.01 4.63 2.82
C SER A 62 12.58 5.72 3.79
N SER A 63 13.53 6.17 4.61
CA SER A 63 13.32 7.35 5.43
C SER A 63 13.70 8.63 4.69
N THR A 64 12.87 9.67 4.78
CA THR A 64 13.24 11.00 4.26
C THR A 64 14.32 11.68 5.10
N SER A 65 14.41 11.37 6.39
CA SER A 65 15.43 11.94 7.27
C SER A 65 16.81 11.30 7.07
N ASP A 66 16.83 10.04 6.64
CA ASP A 66 18.05 9.30 6.34
C ASP A 66 17.79 8.30 5.19
N PRO A 67 18.11 8.67 3.94
CA PRO A 67 17.89 7.81 2.78
C PRO A 67 18.68 6.49 2.79
N ASP A 68 19.74 6.39 3.60
CA ASP A 68 20.54 5.17 3.72
C ASP A 68 19.82 4.11 4.58
N ILE A 69 18.90 4.54 5.44
CA ILE A 69 18.01 3.65 6.19
C ILE A 69 16.81 3.28 5.32
N SER A 70 16.80 2.03 4.86
CA SER A 70 15.71 1.49 4.04
C SER A 70 15.41 0.01 4.31
N LEU A 71 14.16 -0.38 4.05
CA LEU A 71 13.70 -1.76 4.05
C LEU A 71 13.27 -2.14 2.63
N ARG A 72 13.89 -3.18 2.05
CA ARG A 72 13.55 -3.66 0.71
C ARG A 72 12.90 -5.03 0.76
N ALA A 73 11.85 -5.22 -0.03
CA ALA A 73 11.14 -6.48 -0.20
C ALA A 73 11.02 -6.87 -1.68
N HIS A 74 11.19 -8.15 -1.97
CA HIS A 74 10.97 -8.79 -3.27
C HIS A 74 10.64 -10.28 -3.07
N PHE A 75 9.98 -10.91 -4.04
CA PHE A 75 9.53 -12.31 -3.96
C PHE A 75 10.43 -13.26 -4.76
N GLY A 76 11.76 -13.10 -4.62
CA GLY A 76 12.74 -13.97 -5.28
C GLY A 76 12.49 -14.12 -6.79
N GLU A 77 12.24 -15.36 -7.21
CA GLU A 77 12.00 -15.76 -8.61
C GLU A 77 10.55 -15.54 -9.10
N GLN A 78 9.60 -15.26 -8.19
CA GLN A 78 8.20 -15.07 -8.57
C GLN A 78 8.02 -13.77 -9.35
N GLU A 79 7.14 -13.79 -10.36
CA GLU A 79 6.90 -12.67 -11.26
C GLU A 79 6.08 -11.50 -10.67
N GLY A 80 6.35 -11.17 -9.40
CA GLY A 80 5.79 -10.05 -8.68
C GLY A 80 4.80 -10.46 -7.59
N PHE A 81 4.44 -9.48 -6.76
CA PHE A 81 3.58 -9.64 -5.60
C PHE A 81 2.68 -8.41 -5.41
N GLY A 82 1.68 -8.55 -4.55
CA GLY A 82 0.85 -7.47 -4.06
C GLY A 82 1.51 -6.79 -2.85
N PHE A 83 1.50 -5.47 -2.75
CA PHE A 83 1.83 -4.82 -1.49
C PHE A 83 0.88 -3.68 -1.15
N CYS A 84 0.78 -3.42 0.15
CA CYS A 84 0.06 -2.29 0.71
C CYS A 84 0.92 -1.72 1.85
N ALA A 85 1.10 -0.40 1.85
CA ALA A 85 1.75 0.33 2.94
C ALA A 85 0.82 1.46 3.38
N THR A 86 0.44 1.47 4.66
CA THR A 86 -0.60 2.37 5.21
C THR A 86 -0.39 2.62 6.69
N HIS A 87 -1.04 3.64 7.25
CA HIS A 87 -1.13 3.87 8.69
C HIS A 87 -2.42 3.33 9.33
N HIS A 88 -3.29 2.68 8.54
CA HIS A 88 -4.60 2.20 9.01
C HIS A 88 -4.62 0.67 9.14
N GLN A 89 -5.01 0.16 10.31
CA GLN A 89 -5.20 -1.29 10.47
C GLN A 89 -6.51 -1.74 9.82
N VAL A 90 -6.51 -2.96 9.29
CA VAL A 90 -7.69 -3.56 8.64
C VAL A 90 -8.94 -3.51 9.54
N ASN A 91 -8.79 -3.82 10.83
CA ASN A 91 -9.88 -3.77 11.80
C ASN A 91 -10.38 -2.33 12.10
N ASP A 92 -9.51 -1.33 11.97
CA ASP A 92 -9.91 0.07 12.14
C ASP A 92 -10.66 0.57 10.90
N VAL A 93 -10.23 0.13 9.71
CA VAL A 93 -10.88 0.42 8.42
C VAL A 93 -12.28 -0.18 8.37
N ASP A 94 -12.44 -1.43 8.83
CA ASP A 94 -13.72 -2.16 8.87
C ASP A 94 -14.74 -1.53 9.83
N LYS A 95 -14.26 -0.98 10.96
CA LYS A 95 -15.13 -0.37 11.98
C LYS A 95 -15.55 1.06 11.67
N ALA A 96 -14.67 1.83 11.02
CA ALA A 96 -14.98 3.19 10.63
C ALA A 96 -16.11 3.18 9.59
N ARG A 97 -16.99 4.19 9.64
CA ARG A 97 -18.00 4.40 8.59
C ARG A 97 -17.67 5.58 7.71
N HIS A 98 -16.81 6.48 8.21
CA HIS A 98 -16.43 7.70 7.52
C HIS A 98 -14.94 8.01 7.72
N PRO A 99 -14.29 8.65 6.73
CA PRO A 99 -12.88 9.06 6.78
C PRO A 99 -12.41 9.73 8.08
N PHE A 100 -13.21 10.63 8.64
CA PHE A 100 -12.81 11.38 9.83
C PHE A 100 -12.72 10.49 11.08
N GLU A 101 -13.43 9.36 11.12
CA GLU A 101 -13.35 8.37 12.20
C GLU A 101 -12.06 7.58 12.08
N LEU A 102 -11.74 7.13 10.87
CA LEU A 102 -10.51 6.38 10.58
C LEU A 102 -9.24 7.22 10.82
N LYS A 103 -9.30 8.53 10.56
CA LYS A 103 -8.19 9.45 10.85
C LYS A 103 -7.85 9.49 12.35
N LYS A 104 -8.81 9.27 13.25
CA LYS A 104 -8.58 9.23 14.71
C LYS A 104 -7.85 7.96 15.16
N SER A 105 -7.93 6.88 14.40
CA SER A 105 -7.30 5.59 14.69
C SER A 105 -5.99 5.35 13.91
N LYS A 106 -5.52 6.36 13.16
CA LYS A 106 -4.23 6.36 12.45
C LYS A 106 -3.09 5.95 13.39
N LYS A 107 -2.26 5.00 12.96
CA LYS A 107 -1.10 4.56 13.72
C LYS A 107 0.11 5.46 13.45
N ASP A 108 0.94 5.60 14.47
CA ASP A 108 2.24 6.26 14.47
C ASP A 108 3.37 5.35 13.94
N TRP A 109 3.01 4.23 13.30
CA TRP A 109 3.89 3.34 12.57
C TRP A 109 3.27 2.98 11.22
N VAL A 110 4.08 2.47 10.30
CA VAL A 110 3.62 2.00 8.98
C VAL A 110 3.27 0.52 9.06
N ILE A 111 2.15 0.14 8.47
CA ILE A 111 1.73 -1.24 8.32
C ILE A 111 2.07 -1.66 6.89
N LEU A 112 2.99 -2.61 6.76
CA LEU A 112 3.36 -3.22 5.49
C LEU A 112 2.71 -4.61 5.36
N ARG A 113 1.95 -4.80 4.27
CA ARG A 113 1.45 -6.11 3.83
C ARG A 113 2.15 -6.48 2.52
N LEU A 114 2.56 -7.74 2.45
CA LEU A 114 3.19 -8.35 1.28
C LEU A 114 2.39 -9.61 0.96
N ASP A 115 1.67 -9.57 -0.14
CA ASP A 115 0.66 -10.56 -0.48
C ASP A 115 1.07 -11.31 -1.74
N THR A 116 1.22 -12.64 -1.66
CA THR A 116 1.41 -13.49 -2.85
C THR A 116 0.24 -13.35 -3.82
N ASN A 117 -0.97 -13.19 -3.27
CA ASN A 117 -2.20 -13.00 -4.03
C ASN A 117 -3.21 -12.25 -3.17
N HIS A 118 -4.10 -11.51 -3.82
CA HIS A 118 -5.19 -10.79 -3.18
C HIS A 118 -6.48 -11.01 -3.97
N HIS A 119 -7.61 -11.04 -3.28
CA HIS A 119 -8.91 -11.12 -3.94
C HIS A 119 -9.12 -9.92 -4.88
N GLY A 120 -9.83 -10.16 -5.97
CA GLY A 120 -10.35 -9.10 -6.82
C GLY A 120 -11.49 -8.35 -6.14
N LEU A 121 -11.84 -7.19 -6.68
CA LEU A 121 -12.93 -6.36 -6.16
C LEU A 121 -14.30 -6.91 -6.57
N GLY A 122 -14.42 -7.41 -7.80
CA GLY A 122 -15.71 -7.69 -8.42
C GLY A 122 -16.58 -6.43 -8.55
N THR A 123 -17.88 -6.64 -8.71
CA THR A 123 -18.89 -5.58 -8.77
C THR A 123 -20.15 -5.94 -7.98
N ALA A 124 -20.02 -6.84 -7.01
CA ALA A 124 -21.13 -7.27 -6.14
C ALA A 124 -21.23 -6.31 -4.95
N SER A 125 -21.74 -5.11 -5.22
CA SER A 125 -22.06 -4.07 -4.23
C SER A 125 -23.53 -4.08 -3.84
#